data_AF-A0A127T0J5-F1
#
_entry.id   AF-A0A127T0J5-F1
#
_cell.length_a   1.000
_cell.length_b   1.000
_cell.length_c   1.000
_cell.angle_alpha   90.00
_cell.angle_beta   90.00
_cell.angle_gamma   90.00
#
_symmetry.space_group_name_H-M   'P 1'
#
loop_
_entity.id
_entity.type
_entity.pdbx_description
1 polymer ?
#
loop_
_entity_poly.entity_id
_entity_poly.type
_entity_poly.pdbx_seq_one_letter_code
_entity_poly.pdbx_strand_id
1 'polypeptide(L)' 'APHEIAMRLGDKETGRERNAIMVDADTGEKITPENTVLLAGPAATEETMRVINRVKRISSEKGAE' A
#
# COMPACT_ATOMS: atom_id res chain seq x y z
N ALA A 1 -16.03 8.12 -19.84
CA ALA A 1 -16.58 9.46 -19.57
C ALA A 1 -16.90 9.54 -18.07
N PRO A 2 -17.16 10.71 -17.45
CA PRO A 2 -17.25 10.87 -15.98
C PRO A 2 -18.45 10.17 -15.30
N HIS A 3 -18.89 9.04 -15.86
CA HIS A 3 -20.13 8.32 -15.58
C HIS A 3 -19.91 7.01 -14.78
N GLU A 4 -18.69 6.72 -14.29
CA GLU A 4 -18.38 5.40 -13.70
C GLU A 4 -17.94 5.44 -12.22
N ILE A 5 -18.15 6.54 -11.50
CA ILE A 5 -17.93 6.55 -10.04
C ILE A 5 -19.29 6.51 -9.35
N ALA A 6 -19.66 5.32 -8.87
CA ALA A 6 -20.93 5.11 -8.17
C ALA A 6 -20.98 5.83 -6.81
N MET A 7 -19.84 6.00 -6.12
CA MET A 7 -19.74 6.64 -4.81
C MET A 7 -18.36 7.29 -4.57
N ARG A 8 -18.33 8.41 -3.84
CA ARG A 8 -17.12 9.13 -3.42
C ARG A 8 -17.15 9.36 -1.91
N LEU A 9 -15.99 9.46 -1.28
CA LEU A 9 -15.88 9.81 0.13
C LEU A 9 -15.97 11.33 0.30
N GLY A 10 -16.77 11.77 1.25
CA GLY A 10 -17.00 13.19 1.54
C GLY A 10 -16.73 13.51 3.00
N ASP A 11 -16.35 14.76 3.25
CA ASP A 11 -16.37 15.35 4.57
C ASP A 11 -17.81 15.56 5.04
N LYS A 12 -18.12 15.09 6.26
CA LYS A 12 -19.49 15.10 6.78
C LYS A 12 -20.05 16.53 6.97
N GLU A 13 -19.22 17.46 7.41
CA GLU A 13 -19.66 18.82 7.78
C GLU A 13 -19.70 19.76 6.57
N THR A 14 -18.73 19.65 5.68
CA THR A 14 -18.56 20.56 4.53
C THR A 14 -19.08 20.00 3.21
N GLY A 15 -19.35 18.68 3.15
CA GLY A 15 -19.73 17.98 1.92
C GLY A 15 -18.64 17.91 0.86
N ARG A 16 -17.43 18.41 1.15
CA ARG A 16 -16.32 18.41 0.20
C ARG A 16 -15.78 17.00 0.03
N GLU A 17 -15.40 16.67 -1.20
CA GLU A 17 -14.76 15.40 -1.49
C GLU A 17 -13.46 15.22 -0.68
N ARG A 18 -13.23 13.99 -0.23
CA ARG A 18 -11.99 13.56 0.40
C ARG A 18 -11.14 12.74 -0.57
N ASN A 19 -9.87 13.13 -0.68
CA ASN A 19 -8.84 12.28 -1.25
C ASN A 19 -8.27 11.39 -0.12
N ALA A 20 -8.73 10.14 -0.05
CA ALA A 20 -8.27 9.20 0.96
C ALA A 20 -6.80 8.80 0.70
N ILE A 21 -6.03 8.69 1.77
CA ILE A 21 -4.71 8.08 1.78
C ILE A 21 -4.71 6.89 2.75
N MET A 22 -3.93 5.86 2.47
CA MET A 22 -3.67 4.81 3.44
C MET A 22 -2.59 5.28 4.41
N VAL A 23 -2.82 5.05 5.70
CA VAL A 23 -1.88 5.37 6.78
C VAL A 23 -1.69 4.13 7.65
N ASP A 24 -0.47 3.94 8.14
CA ASP A 24 -0.17 2.98 9.18
C ASP A 24 -0.86 3.42 10.47
N ALA A 25 -1.64 2.52 11.07
CA ALA A 25 -2.47 2.86 12.22
C ALA A 25 -1.66 3.09 13.51
N ASP A 26 -0.47 2.50 13.61
CA ASP A 26 0.37 2.56 14.80
C ASP A 26 1.31 3.77 14.76
N THR A 27 1.84 4.10 13.58
CA THR A 27 2.83 5.18 13.42
C THR A 27 2.24 6.47 12.85
N GLY A 28 1.09 6.39 12.18
CA GLY A 28 0.51 7.50 11.42
C GLY A 28 1.24 7.80 10.11
N GLU A 29 2.24 7.00 9.73
CA GLU A 29 2.98 7.18 8.49
C GLU A 29 2.09 6.90 7.27
N LYS A 30 2.20 7.73 6.23
CA LYS A 30 1.51 7.46 4.96
C LYS A 30 2.12 6.22 4.31
N ILE A 31 1.28 5.25 3.93
CA ILE A 31 1.72 4.08 3.19
C ILE A 31 1.82 4.43 1.70
N THR A 32 3.00 4.22 1.11
CA THR A 32 3.28 4.42 -0.31
C THR A 32 4.07 3.24 -0.87
N PRO A 33 4.09 3.04 -2.21
CA PRO A 33 4.94 2.02 -2.83
C PRO A 33 6.43 2.16 -2.49
N GLU A 34 6.90 3.39 -2.24
CA GLU A 34 8.30 3.70 -1.96
C GLU A 34 8.71 3.34 -0.52
N ASN A 35 7.79 3.35 0.44
CA ASN A 35 8.06 3.00 1.84
C ASN A 35 7.43 1.68 2.31
N THR A 36 6.85 0.90 1.40
CA THR A 36 6.21 -0.38 1.73
C THR A 36 6.83 -1.55 0.97
N VAL A 37 6.85 -2.73 1.60
CA VAL A 37 7.35 -3.98 0.99
C VAL A 37 6.42 -5.14 1.30
N LEU A 38 6.42 -6.15 0.42
CA LEU A 38 5.68 -7.38 0.64
C LEU A 38 6.35 -8.21 1.75
N LEU A 39 5.56 -8.67 2.73
CA LEU A 39 6.01 -9.59 3.79
C LEU A 39 5.31 -10.94 3.66
N ALA A 40 5.99 -12.00 4.09
CA ALA A 40 5.39 -13.33 4.19
C ALA A 40 4.47 -13.36 5.40
N GLY A 41 3.23 -13.84 5.21
CA GLY A 41 2.30 -14.02 6.31
C GLY A 41 2.68 -15.21 7.22
N PRO A 42 2.09 -15.31 8.43
CA PRO A 42 2.43 -16.35 9.40
C PRO A 42 2.25 -17.79 8.90
N ALA A 43 1.37 -18.01 7.92
CA ALA A 43 1.10 -19.31 7.32
C ALA A 43 1.87 -19.56 6.01
N ALA A 44 2.81 -18.68 5.63
CA ALA A 44 3.56 -18.83 4.40
C ALA A 44 4.43 -20.09 4.42
N THR A 45 4.38 -20.87 3.35
CA THR A 45 5.28 -22.00 3.17
C THR A 45 6.71 -21.52 2.92
N GLU A 46 7.69 -22.40 3.09
CA GLU A 46 9.09 -22.07 2.78
C GLU A 46 9.28 -21.61 1.33
N GLU A 47 8.57 -22.22 0.39
CA GLU A 47 8.62 -21.84 -1.02
C GLU A 47 8.10 -20.42 -1.21
N THR A 48 6.97 -20.08 -0.60
CA THR A 48 6.42 -18.71 -0.61
C THR A 48 7.40 -17.71 0.00
N MET A 49 8.05 -18.06 1.12
CA MET A 49 9.06 -17.22 1.75
C MET A 49 10.25 -16.96 0.82
N ARG A 50 10.73 -17.98 0.08
CA ARG A 50 11.84 -17.81 -0.88
C ARG A 50 11.48 -16.84 -2.01
N VAL A 51 10.25 -16.92 -2.55
CA VAL A 51 9.77 -16.01 -3.59
C VAL A 51 9.71 -14.57 -3.07
N ILE A 52 9.13 -14.35 -1.88
CA ILE A 52 9.01 -13.03 -1.28
C ILE A 52 10.40 -12.42 -0.99
N ASN A 53 11.32 -13.21 -0.45
CA ASN A 53 12.69 -12.75 -0.20
C ASN A 53 13.44 -12.38 -1.48
N ARG A 54 13.19 -13.09 -2.59
CA ARG A 54 13.75 -12.73 -3.91
C ARG A 54 13.20 -11.40 -4.40
N VAL A 55 11.89 -11.17 -4.28
CA VAL A 55 11.26 -9.91 -4.70
C VAL A 55 11.80 -8.73 -3.89
N LYS A 56 11.92 -8.88 -2.56
CA LYS A 56 12.51 -7.85 -1.69
C LYS A 56 13.90 -7.42 -2.14
N ARG A 57 14.76 -8.37 -2.50
CA ARG A 57 16.14 -8.11 -2.94
C ARG A 57 16.18 -7.28 -4.23
N ILE A 58 15.35 -7.64 -5.22
CA ILE A 58 15.27 -6.92 -6.50
C ILE A 58 14.80 -5.47 -6.27
N SER A 59 13.82 -5.28 -5.38
CA SER A 59 13.33 -3.93 -5.05
C SER A 59 14.39 -3.08 -4.35
N SER A 60 15.22 -3.65 -3.47
CA SER A 60 16.32 -2.92 -2.83
C SER A 60 17.45 -2.55 -3.77
N GLU A 61 17.72 -3.38 -4.78
CA GLU A 61 18.77 -3.11 -5.79
C GLU A 61 18.37 -1.98 -6.75
N LYS A 62 17.07 -1.82 -7.03
CA LYS A 62 16.54 -0.76 -7.90
C LYS A 62 16.44 0.63 -7.27
N GLY A 63 16.55 0.73 -5.94
CA GLY A 63 16.52 2.02 -5.22
C GLY A 63 17.90 2.61 -4.92
N ALA A 64 18.98 1.97 -5.38
CA ALA A 64 20.37 2.34 -5.12
C ALA A 64 21.07 3.05 -6.30
N GLU A 65 20.30 3.44 -7.33
CA GLU A 65 20.74 4.16 -8.53
C GLU A 65 20.09 5.56 -8.58
#